data_AF-F4LQ26-F1
#
_entry.id   AF-F4LQ26-F1
#
_cell.length_a   1.000
_cell.length_b   1.000
_cell.length_c   1.000
_cell.angle_alpha   90.00
_cell.angle_beta   90.00
_cell.angle_gamma   90.00
#
_symmetry.space_group_name_H-M   'P 1'
#
loop_
_entity.id
_entity.type
_entity.pdbx_description
1 polymer ?
#
loop_
_entity_poly.entity_id
_entity_poly.type
_entity_poly.pdbx_seq_one_letter_code
_entity_poly.pdbx_strand_id
1 'polypeptide(L)'
;MKVKLAESVFTGGAAVVFAALCLAFLLPLGASFSPLWAADGEVGAASLFASARIWKAAAFTLKQALCSMLLALGVGVSAAFFTARRDFPGRRVLLSLSAVPLCVPPLLVALGFVLFYGMQGVCNRFLMQTFGLQNPPVTFLYSFWGIVIAHGFYNFPLVMKTCSDAWERLPSAERDAAALLGAGKFRVFRTITLVQLLPAIASSGMIVFLYCFFSFVIVLLFGGVGTSTLEVEIYQAARAQLDFKSAAALSVVETGIAFTVVFAYGFLERRSAESRGLSFDRAGRKKIRGAAELGAAVACVSAVLLFFIGPFVSIAVNAFAEKAAGYHGGTGAAVFSFKNLYNLAAKASFRTAFGNTVATACASSSLSVTAALFFASLLRSFDPGRTRVALRTVPLLPMAVSSVVLGFGMTLLVRRGSAPVLVLAQAALTWPFALRQISAAMDRIPQAALDAAAVLSPNRLDTVFRLYLPMSARSIVSAFGFCFAVSCGDASLPLILAVPRFETLALYTYKLAGSYRFQEACACGVVLALITVPVFALSAYRSDRRNTDDN
;
A
#
# COMPACT_ATOMS: atom_id res chain seq x y z
N MET A 1 -34.85 -10.29 28.70
CA MET A 1 -33.60 -10.77 29.33
C MET A 1 -32.57 -11.27 28.31
N LYS A 2 -32.91 -12.23 27.42
CA LYS A 2 -31.99 -12.75 26.36
C LYS A 2 -31.41 -11.66 25.45
N VAL A 3 -32.23 -10.67 25.13
CA VAL A 3 -31.93 -9.50 24.28
C VAL A 3 -30.84 -8.59 24.89
N LYS A 4 -30.94 -8.25 26.19
CA LYS A 4 -29.92 -7.45 26.91
C LYS A 4 -28.61 -8.22 27.12
N LEU A 5 -28.68 -9.54 27.36
CA LEU A 5 -27.51 -10.40 27.51
C LEU A 5 -26.72 -10.51 26.19
N ALA A 6 -27.40 -10.67 25.06
CA ALA A 6 -26.76 -10.68 23.75
C ALA A 6 -26.07 -9.34 23.44
N GLU A 7 -26.71 -8.22 23.80
CA GLU A 7 -26.14 -6.88 23.62
C GLU A 7 -24.90 -6.63 24.50
N SER A 8 -24.91 -7.07 25.77
CA SER A 8 -23.75 -6.97 26.66
C SER A 8 -22.59 -7.87 26.22
N VAL A 9 -22.89 -9.07 25.71
CA VAL A 9 -21.87 -9.99 25.18
C VAL A 9 -21.24 -9.44 23.90
N PHE A 10 -22.03 -8.82 23.02
CA PHE A 10 -21.53 -8.24 21.77
C PHE A 10 -20.74 -6.95 21.99
N THR A 11 -21.23 -6.05 22.83
CA THR A 11 -20.50 -4.82 23.19
C THR A 11 -19.24 -5.16 24.00
N GLY A 12 -19.29 -6.15 24.90
CA GLY A 12 -18.14 -6.70 25.62
C GLY A 12 -17.12 -7.34 24.68
N GLY A 13 -17.55 -8.23 23.78
CA GLY A 13 -16.67 -8.88 22.80
C GLY A 13 -16.01 -7.88 21.84
N ALA A 14 -16.76 -6.89 21.37
CA ALA A 14 -16.24 -5.81 20.54
C ALA A 14 -15.18 -4.97 21.28
N ALA A 15 -15.44 -4.63 22.54
CA ALA A 15 -14.50 -3.91 23.38
C ALA A 15 -13.24 -4.73 23.64
N VAL A 16 -13.36 -6.05 23.83
CA VAL A 16 -12.22 -6.96 24.01
C VAL A 16 -11.39 -7.07 22.73
N VAL A 17 -12.00 -7.27 21.56
CA VAL A 17 -11.27 -7.34 20.27
C VAL A 17 -10.57 -6.02 19.97
N PHE A 18 -11.23 -4.90 20.22
CA PHE A 18 -10.64 -3.57 20.06
C PHE A 18 -9.48 -3.35 21.03
N ALA A 19 -9.68 -3.62 22.33
CA ALA A 19 -8.64 -3.51 23.34
C ALA A 19 -7.45 -4.42 23.00
N ALA A 20 -7.69 -5.64 22.54
CA ALA A 20 -6.65 -6.56 22.12
C ALA A 20 -5.82 -6.01 20.96
N LEU A 21 -6.44 -5.38 19.95
CA LEU A 21 -5.70 -4.76 18.84
C LEU A 21 -4.98 -3.48 19.25
N CYS A 22 -5.61 -2.65 20.08
CA CYS A 22 -4.94 -1.48 20.64
C CYS A 22 -3.73 -1.89 21.48
N LEU A 23 -3.84 -2.94 22.30
CA LEU A 23 -2.71 -3.47 23.07
C LEU A 23 -1.67 -4.12 22.16
N ALA A 24 -2.09 -4.88 21.14
CA ALA A 24 -1.19 -5.46 20.13
C ALA A 24 -0.46 -4.40 19.29
N PHE A 25 -0.93 -3.16 19.28
CA PHE A 25 -0.26 -2.02 18.66
C PHE A 25 0.60 -1.23 19.67
N LEU A 26 -0.01 -0.79 20.78
CA LEU A 26 0.61 0.10 21.75
C LEU A 26 1.71 -0.58 22.56
N LEU A 27 1.53 -1.86 22.94
CA LEU A 27 2.54 -2.57 23.72
C LEU A 27 3.83 -2.76 22.90
N PRO A 28 3.81 -3.28 21.66
CA PRO A 28 5.04 -3.41 20.89
C PRO A 28 5.64 -2.05 20.55
N LEU A 29 4.82 -1.04 20.23
CA LEU A 29 5.32 0.30 19.98
C LEU A 29 6.07 0.86 21.20
N GLY A 30 5.48 0.77 22.40
CA GLY A 30 6.15 1.18 23.64
C GLY A 30 7.40 0.35 23.94
N ALA A 31 7.33 -0.97 23.73
CA ALA A 31 8.47 -1.86 23.90
C ALA A 31 9.62 -1.52 22.94
N SER A 32 9.33 -1.07 21.72
CA SER A 32 10.36 -0.66 20.76
C SER A 32 11.19 0.54 21.28
N PHE A 33 10.65 1.34 22.19
CA PHE A 33 11.36 2.48 22.78
C PHE A 33 12.06 2.13 24.10
N SER A 34 11.64 1.05 24.78
CA SER A 34 12.14 0.68 26.11
C SER A 34 13.67 0.51 26.22
N PRO A 35 14.42 0.07 25.19
CA PRO A 35 15.88 -0.05 25.28
C PRO A 35 16.60 1.28 25.55
N LEU A 36 15.97 2.44 25.26
CA LEU A 36 16.55 3.76 25.55
C LEU A 36 16.70 4.03 27.05
N TRP A 37 15.87 3.39 27.88
CA TRP A 37 15.88 3.53 29.34
C TRP A 37 16.51 2.33 30.05
N ALA A 38 17.05 1.35 29.31
CA ALA A 38 17.76 0.23 29.91
C ALA A 38 19.09 0.71 30.53
N ALA A 39 19.30 0.38 31.81
CA ALA A 39 20.46 0.79 32.61
C ALA A 39 21.80 0.19 32.12
N ASP A 40 21.77 -0.72 31.16
CA ASP A 40 22.89 -1.61 30.83
C ASP A 40 23.86 -1.05 29.78
N GLY A 41 24.22 0.24 29.79
CA GLY A 41 25.30 0.68 28.88
C GLY A 41 25.91 2.07 29.11
N GLU A 42 27.19 2.19 28.77
CA GLU A 42 28.03 3.40 28.88
C GLU A 42 27.59 4.54 27.96
N VAL A 43 26.84 4.24 26.89
CA VAL A 43 26.34 5.21 25.90
C VAL A 43 24.94 5.66 26.30
N GLY A 44 24.81 6.89 26.80
CA GLY A 44 23.53 7.50 27.15
C GLY A 44 22.65 7.80 25.92
N ALA A 45 21.33 7.86 26.09
CA ALA A 45 20.40 8.15 25.00
C ALA A 45 20.74 9.45 24.25
N ALA A 46 21.26 10.47 24.94
CA ALA A 46 21.67 11.74 24.35
C ALA A 46 22.78 11.62 23.30
N SER A 47 23.78 10.74 23.51
CA SER A 47 24.86 10.56 22.53
C SER A 47 24.41 9.77 21.31
N LEU A 48 23.38 8.93 21.42
CA LEU A 48 22.75 8.27 20.26
C LEU A 48 22.03 9.28 19.37
N PHE A 49 21.25 10.19 19.94
CA PHE A 49 20.59 11.26 19.16
C PHE A 49 21.59 12.28 18.58
N ALA A 50 22.78 12.39 19.15
CA ALA A 50 23.88 13.17 18.56
C ALA A 50 24.58 12.46 17.39
N SER A 51 24.30 11.17 17.16
CA SER A 51 24.92 10.40 16.09
C SER A 51 24.50 10.89 14.71
N ALA A 52 25.48 11.19 13.86
CA ALA A 52 25.25 11.51 12.46
C ALA A 52 24.58 10.37 11.69
N ARG A 53 24.68 9.12 12.14
CA ARG A 53 24.09 7.94 11.48
C ARG A 53 22.55 8.05 11.42
N ILE A 54 21.91 8.40 12.53
CA ILE A 54 20.45 8.49 12.65
C ILE A 54 19.92 9.59 11.72
N TRP A 55 20.51 10.78 11.80
CA TRP A 55 20.06 11.92 11.00
C TRP A 55 20.38 11.77 9.51
N LYS A 56 21.47 11.09 9.14
CA LYS A 56 21.75 10.71 7.74
C LYS A 56 20.68 9.75 7.20
N ALA A 57 20.32 8.72 7.96
CA ALA A 57 19.26 7.79 7.58
C ALA A 57 17.89 8.49 7.48
N ALA A 58 17.57 9.38 8.45
CA ALA A 58 16.34 10.17 8.42
C ALA A 58 16.27 11.11 7.21
N ALA A 59 17.35 11.86 6.94
CA ALA A 59 17.44 12.75 5.79
C ALA A 59 17.35 11.99 4.47
N PHE A 60 18.02 10.83 4.37
CA PHE A 60 17.94 9.98 3.19
C PHE A 60 16.51 9.46 2.96
N THR A 61 15.86 8.95 4.01
CA THR A 61 14.48 8.46 3.97
C THR A 61 13.51 9.55 3.57
N LEU A 62 13.61 10.73 4.18
CA LEU A 62 12.74 11.86 3.87
C LEU A 62 12.95 12.35 2.42
N LYS A 63 14.20 12.52 1.99
CA LYS A 63 14.53 12.93 0.63
C LYS A 63 14.01 11.92 -0.40
N GLN A 64 14.28 10.63 -0.18
CA GLN A 64 13.85 9.56 -1.07
C GLN A 64 12.32 9.48 -1.14
N ALA A 65 11.62 9.51 0.00
CA ALA A 65 10.16 9.43 0.04
C ALA A 65 9.50 10.64 -0.63
N LEU A 66 10.02 11.85 -0.39
CA LEU A 66 9.53 13.07 -1.05
C LEU A 66 9.76 13.02 -2.57
N CYS A 67 10.95 12.68 -3.04
CA CYS A 67 11.23 12.57 -4.48
C CYS A 67 10.33 11.51 -5.16
N SER A 68 10.12 10.37 -4.49
CA SER A 68 9.27 9.29 -4.99
C SER A 68 7.80 9.71 -5.06
N MET A 69 7.30 10.39 -4.02
CA MET A 69 5.96 10.98 -3.99
C MET A 69 5.79 12.01 -5.10
N LEU A 70 6.73 12.94 -5.27
CA LEU A 70 6.65 13.97 -6.32
C LEU A 70 6.63 13.35 -7.73
N LEU A 71 7.43 12.31 -7.96
CA LEU A 71 7.40 11.57 -9.22
C LEU A 71 6.04 10.89 -9.45
N ALA A 72 5.51 10.18 -8.43
CA ALA A 72 4.19 9.56 -8.50
C ALA A 72 3.07 10.58 -8.72
N LEU A 73 3.17 11.77 -8.10
CA LEU A 73 2.23 12.87 -8.29
C LEU A 73 2.30 13.43 -9.72
N GLY A 74 3.50 13.69 -10.23
CA GLY A 74 3.69 14.19 -11.59
C GLY A 74 3.12 13.23 -12.64
N VAL A 75 3.48 11.95 -12.55
CA VAL A 75 2.99 10.91 -13.49
C VAL A 75 1.49 10.65 -13.26
N GLY A 76 1.06 10.54 -12.01
CA GLY A 76 -0.32 10.21 -11.65
C GLY A 76 -1.33 11.30 -12.02
N VAL A 77 -1.03 12.57 -11.74
CA VAL A 77 -1.89 13.71 -12.12
C VAL A 77 -1.95 13.87 -13.65
N SER A 78 -0.83 13.64 -14.34
CA SER A 78 -0.79 13.65 -15.80
C SER A 78 -1.66 12.53 -16.40
N ALA A 79 -1.58 11.32 -15.86
CA ALA A 79 -2.44 10.21 -16.26
C ALA A 79 -3.92 10.43 -15.86
N ALA A 80 -4.17 11.13 -14.74
CA ALA A 80 -5.52 11.49 -14.29
C ALA A 80 -6.21 12.42 -15.28
N PHE A 81 -5.48 13.37 -15.89
CA PHE A 81 -6.02 14.24 -16.94
C PHE A 81 -6.58 13.42 -18.11
N PHE A 82 -5.83 12.45 -18.62
CA PHE A 82 -6.29 11.59 -19.72
C PHE A 82 -7.47 10.73 -19.30
N THR A 83 -7.40 10.07 -18.14
CA THR A 83 -8.47 9.17 -17.69
C THR A 83 -9.76 9.88 -17.31
N ALA A 84 -9.71 11.12 -16.79
CA ALA A 84 -10.91 11.86 -16.40
C ALA A 84 -11.58 12.56 -17.59
N ARG A 85 -10.79 13.13 -18.51
CA ARG A 85 -11.31 14.01 -19.57
C ARG A 85 -11.41 13.34 -20.94
N ARG A 86 -10.62 12.30 -21.19
CA ARG A 86 -10.49 11.71 -22.53
C ARG A 86 -11.09 10.32 -22.62
N ASP A 87 -11.67 10.04 -23.78
CA ASP A 87 -12.16 8.71 -24.11
C ASP A 87 -11.20 8.02 -25.08
N PHE A 88 -10.70 6.85 -24.68
CA PHE A 88 -9.73 6.03 -25.41
C PHE A 88 -9.84 4.56 -24.96
N PRO A 89 -9.54 3.58 -25.84
CA PRO A 89 -9.84 2.17 -25.59
C PRO A 89 -9.11 1.58 -24.36
N GLY A 90 -7.91 2.07 -24.04
CA GLY A 90 -7.12 1.62 -22.89
C GLY A 90 -7.50 2.21 -21.53
N ARG A 91 -8.50 3.10 -21.46
CA ARG A 91 -8.85 3.86 -20.23
C ARG A 91 -9.20 2.95 -19.05
N ARG A 92 -10.03 1.92 -19.29
CA ARG A 92 -10.45 0.96 -18.25
C ARG A 92 -9.27 0.17 -17.70
N VAL A 93 -8.37 -0.27 -18.59
CA VAL A 93 -7.14 -0.95 -18.19
C VAL A 93 -6.29 -0.04 -17.32
N LEU A 94 -6.07 1.21 -17.74
CA LEU A 94 -5.27 2.15 -16.97
C LEU A 94 -5.87 2.42 -15.58
N LEU A 95 -7.19 2.65 -15.48
CA LEU A 95 -7.89 2.79 -14.20
C LEU A 95 -7.82 1.52 -13.34
N SER A 96 -7.82 0.33 -13.94
CA SER A 96 -7.69 -0.94 -13.21
C SER A 96 -6.30 -1.14 -12.59
N LEU A 97 -5.27 -0.48 -13.12
CA LEU A 97 -3.92 -0.53 -12.55
C LEU A 97 -3.85 0.06 -11.13
N SER A 98 -4.83 0.86 -10.70
CA SER A 98 -4.88 1.38 -9.32
C SER A 98 -5.00 0.30 -8.26
N ALA A 99 -5.43 -0.90 -8.64
CA ALA A 99 -5.46 -2.08 -7.78
C ALA A 99 -4.06 -2.61 -7.47
N VAL A 100 -3.14 -2.55 -8.44
CA VAL A 100 -1.85 -3.24 -8.40
C VAL A 100 -0.98 -2.81 -7.21
N PRO A 101 -0.81 -1.51 -6.89
CA PRO A 101 0.05 -1.09 -5.77
C PRO A 101 -0.48 -1.48 -4.39
N LEU A 102 -1.74 -1.89 -4.34
CA LEU A 102 -2.40 -2.36 -3.12
C LEU A 102 -2.34 -3.87 -2.98
N CYS A 103 -2.12 -4.60 -4.09
CA CYS A 103 -2.23 -6.06 -4.14
C CYS A 103 -0.90 -6.77 -4.35
N VAL A 104 0.04 -6.09 -5.00
CA VAL A 104 1.29 -6.68 -5.43
C VAL A 104 2.36 -6.40 -4.38
N PRO A 105 2.98 -7.44 -3.80
CA PRO A 105 4.03 -7.28 -2.83
C PRO A 105 5.17 -6.37 -3.33
N PRO A 106 5.70 -5.45 -2.50
CA PRO A 106 6.84 -4.59 -2.87
C PRO A 106 8.07 -5.36 -3.35
N LEU A 107 8.25 -6.58 -2.84
CA LEU A 107 9.31 -7.48 -3.29
C LEU A 107 9.21 -7.83 -4.78
N LEU A 108 8.00 -8.02 -5.30
CA LEU A 108 7.80 -8.32 -6.72
C LEU A 108 8.12 -7.11 -7.58
N VAL A 109 7.84 -5.90 -7.10
CA VAL A 109 8.29 -4.67 -7.76
C VAL A 109 9.80 -4.66 -7.86
N ALA A 110 10.50 -4.87 -6.74
CA ALA A 110 11.95 -4.87 -6.70
C ALA A 110 12.53 -5.94 -7.66
N LEU A 111 12.03 -7.18 -7.58
CA LEU A 111 12.45 -8.27 -8.45
C LEU A 111 12.18 -8.00 -9.94
N GLY A 112 11.00 -7.48 -10.29
CA GLY A 112 10.66 -7.13 -11.67
C GLY A 112 11.57 -6.06 -12.24
N PHE A 113 11.92 -5.06 -11.44
CA PHE A 113 12.88 -4.02 -11.82
C PHE A 113 14.30 -4.58 -12.00
N VAL A 114 14.77 -5.52 -11.16
CA VAL A 114 16.03 -6.26 -11.40
C VAL A 114 16.01 -7.00 -12.73
N LEU A 115 14.92 -7.70 -13.05
CA LEU A 115 14.82 -8.50 -14.27
C LEU A 115 14.66 -7.65 -15.53
N PHE A 116 14.10 -6.45 -15.42
CA PHE A 116 13.90 -5.56 -16.56
C PHE A 116 15.08 -4.60 -16.76
N TYR A 117 15.50 -3.89 -15.71
CA TYR A 117 16.52 -2.83 -15.74
C TYR A 117 17.90 -3.23 -15.17
N GLY A 118 18.04 -4.45 -14.64
CA GLY A 118 19.35 -4.93 -14.18
C GLY A 118 20.36 -5.02 -15.33
N MET A 119 21.64 -5.23 -14.99
CA MET A 119 22.73 -5.30 -15.97
C MET A 119 22.48 -6.34 -17.08
N GLN A 120 21.88 -7.48 -16.73
CA GLN A 120 21.46 -8.53 -17.67
C GLN A 120 19.94 -8.54 -17.94
N GLY A 121 19.26 -7.43 -17.61
CA GLY A 121 17.81 -7.31 -17.73
C GLY A 121 17.33 -7.27 -19.17
N VAL A 122 16.01 -7.38 -19.36
CA VAL A 122 15.37 -7.34 -20.69
C VAL A 122 15.70 -6.05 -21.44
N CYS A 123 15.65 -4.90 -20.75
CA CYS A 123 15.88 -3.58 -21.36
C CYS A 123 17.33 -3.43 -21.86
N ASN A 124 18.32 -3.73 -21.00
CA ASN A 124 19.73 -3.65 -21.38
C ASN A 124 20.08 -4.62 -22.51
N ARG A 125 19.60 -5.87 -22.44
CA ARG A 125 19.86 -6.85 -23.51
C ARG A 125 19.27 -6.41 -24.84
N PHE A 126 18.05 -5.88 -24.85
CA PHE A 126 17.41 -5.36 -26.05
C PHE A 126 18.20 -4.18 -26.65
N LEU A 127 18.62 -3.21 -25.82
CA LEU A 127 19.39 -2.06 -26.27
C LEU A 127 20.78 -2.47 -26.80
N MET A 128 21.47 -3.37 -26.10
CA MET A 128 22.78 -3.86 -26.53
C MET A 128 22.71 -4.61 -27.87
N GLN A 129 21.68 -5.44 -28.07
CA GLN A 129 21.48 -6.15 -29.34
C GLN A 129 21.11 -5.20 -30.49
N THR A 130 20.27 -4.21 -30.23
CA THR A 130 19.79 -3.27 -31.26
C THR A 130 20.88 -2.29 -31.68
N PHE A 131 21.71 -1.83 -30.73
CA PHE A 131 22.73 -0.79 -30.97
C PHE A 131 24.18 -1.33 -30.97
N GLY A 132 24.39 -2.65 -30.86
CA GLY A 132 25.72 -3.26 -30.84
C GLY A 132 26.60 -2.85 -29.65
N LEU A 133 26.01 -2.45 -28.52
CA LEU A 133 26.74 -1.95 -27.36
C LEU A 133 27.38 -3.10 -26.58
N GLN A 134 28.66 -2.94 -26.20
CA GLN A 134 29.39 -3.93 -25.39
C GLN A 134 29.04 -3.85 -23.89
N ASN A 135 28.67 -2.67 -23.41
CA ASN A 135 28.32 -2.43 -22.01
C ASN A 135 26.83 -2.08 -21.87
N PRO A 136 26.17 -2.47 -20.76
CA PRO A 136 24.77 -2.15 -20.53
C PRO A 136 24.60 -0.62 -20.34
N PRO A 137 23.78 0.05 -21.18
CA PRO A 137 23.63 1.50 -21.13
C PRO A 137 22.80 2.00 -19.93
N VAL A 138 21.97 1.15 -19.34
CA VAL A 138 21.05 1.52 -18.25
C VAL A 138 21.56 0.92 -16.94
N THR A 139 22.13 1.76 -16.07
CA THR A 139 22.78 1.33 -14.82
C THR A 139 22.22 1.99 -13.55
N PHE A 140 21.07 2.66 -13.64
CA PHE A 140 20.51 3.45 -12.53
C PHE A 140 19.89 2.60 -11.39
N LEU A 141 19.70 1.30 -11.58
CA LEU A 141 18.86 0.47 -10.69
C LEU A 141 19.35 0.45 -9.23
N TYR A 142 20.65 0.25 -9.02
CA TYR A 142 21.26 0.20 -7.67
C TYR A 142 21.73 1.60 -7.23
N SER A 143 20.83 2.57 -7.30
CA SER A 143 21.10 3.97 -6.94
C SER A 143 19.89 4.62 -6.30
N PHE A 144 20.09 5.83 -5.73
CA PHE A 144 18.99 6.66 -5.24
C PHE A 144 17.86 6.83 -6.27
N TRP A 145 18.21 7.02 -7.55
CA TRP A 145 17.22 7.19 -8.61
C TRP A 145 16.49 5.89 -8.96
N GLY A 146 17.14 4.73 -8.81
CA GLY A 146 16.48 3.43 -8.93
C GLY A 146 15.36 3.26 -7.93
N ILE A 147 15.60 3.64 -6.68
CA ILE A 147 14.58 3.64 -5.61
C ILE A 147 13.45 4.61 -5.94
N VAL A 148 13.77 5.85 -6.33
CA VAL A 148 12.77 6.89 -6.65
C VAL A 148 11.89 6.48 -7.83
N ILE A 149 12.47 5.95 -8.90
CA ILE A 149 11.73 5.50 -10.09
C ILE A 149 10.86 4.30 -9.75
N ALA A 150 11.39 3.29 -9.06
CA ALA A 150 10.63 2.11 -8.67
C ALA A 150 9.43 2.49 -7.80
N HIS A 151 9.62 3.33 -6.77
CA HIS A 151 8.52 3.80 -5.93
C HIS A 151 7.54 4.70 -6.66
N GLY A 152 8.04 5.65 -7.46
CA GLY A 152 7.20 6.61 -8.17
C GLY A 152 6.26 5.93 -9.15
N PHE A 153 6.80 5.01 -9.98
CA PHE A 153 5.99 4.27 -10.94
C PHE A 153 5.15 3.18 -10.27
N TYR A 154 5.63 2.57 -9.19
CA TYR A 154 4.79 1.65 -8.44
C TYR A 154 3.56 2.35 -7.86
N ASN A 155 3.69 3.57 -7.33
CA ASN A 155 2.61 4.24 -6.61
C ASN A 155 1.76 5.23 -7.44
N PHE A 156 2.19 5.63 -8.66
CA PHE A 156 1.41 6.55 -9.51
C PHE A 156 -0.06 6.11 -9.76
N PRO A 157 -0.41 4.81 -9.89
CA PRO A 157 -1.78 4.41 -10.19
C PRO A 157 -2.78 4.84 -9.11
N LEU A 158 -2.33 4.90 -7.84
CA LEU A 158 -3.14 5.38 -6.72
C LEU A 158 -3.47 6.87 -6.85
N VAL A 159 -2.47 7.68 -7.18
CA VAL A 159 -2.64 9.12 -7.44
C VAL A 159 -3.56 9.33 -8.62
N MET A 160 -3.29 8.62 -9.72
CA MET A 160 -4.08 8.73 -10.94
C MET A 160 -5.55 8.46 -10.68
N LYS A 161 -5.90 7.35 -10.00
CA LYS A 161 -7.30 7.02 -9.71
C LYS A 161 -7.96 8.06 -8.81
N THR A 162 -7.29 8.45 -7.73
CA THR A 162 -7.81 9.42 -6.75
C THR A 162 -8.07 10.78 -7.40
N CYS A 163 -7.11 11.26 -8.20
CA CYS A 163 -7.22 12.52 -8.90
C CYS A 163 -8.24 12.44 -10.05
N SER A 164 -8.30 11.32 -10.77
CA SER A 164 -9.27 11.10 -11.85
C SER A 164 -10.71 11.16 -11.33
N ASP A 165 -10.99 10.46 -10.23
CA ASP A 165 -12.31 10.45 -9.58
C ASP A 165 -12.72 11.84 -9.08
N ALA A 166 -11.77 12.60 -8.51
CA ALA A 166 -12.01 13.97 -8.09
C ALA A 166 -12.28 14.89 -9.29
N TRP A 167 -11.50 14.72 -10.37
CA TRP A 167 -11.60 15.54 -11.57
C TRP A 167 -12.91 15.32 -12.33
N GLU A 168 -13.40 14.08 -12.41
CA GLU A 168 -14.69 13.76 -13.04
C GLU A 168 -15.89 14.38 -12.31
N ARG A 169 -15.73 14.74 -11.03
CA ARG A 169 -16.78 15.34 -10.21
C ARG A 169 -16.76 16.87 -10.19
N LEU A 170 -15.75 17.50 -10.80
CA LEU A 170 -15.65 18.97 -10.78
C LEU A 170 -16.74 19.60 -11.66
N PRO A 171 -17.54 20.54 -11.13
CA PRO A 171 -18.55 21.26 -11.90
C PRO A 171 -17.97 21.89 -13.17
N SER A 172 -18.75 21.89 -14.25
CA SER A 172 -18.41 22.59 -15.50
C SER A 172 -18.62 24.10 -15.38
N ALA A 173 -19.63 24.53 -14.63
CA ALA A 173 -20.10 25.92 -14.56
C ALA A 173 -18.99 26.95 -14.32
N GLU A 174 -18.16 26.79 -13.29
CA GLU A 174 -17.11 27.76 -12.96
C GLU A 174 -16.04 27.89 -14.04
N ARG A 175 -15.70 26.77 -14.69
CA ARG A 175 -14.72 26.73 -15.76
C ARG A 175 -15.27 27.30 -17.05
N ASP A 176 -16.54 27.04 -17.34
CA ASP A 176 -17.21 27.57 -18.52
C ASP A 176 -17.43 29.08 -18.37
N ALA A 177 -17.79 29.56 -17.17
CA ALA A 177 -17.84 30.98 -16.83
C ALA A 177 -16.47 31.66 -16.98
N ALA A 178 -15.40 31.06 -16.47
CA ALA A 178 -14.05 31.60 -16.63
C ALA A 178 -13.62 31.66 -18.11
N ALA A 179 -13.97 30.64 -18.91
CA ALA A 179 -13.70 30.65 -20.34
C ALA A 179 -14.48 31.73 -21.09
N LEU A 180 -15.75 31.97 -20.72
CA LEU A 180 -16.57 33.08 -21.26
C LEU A 180 -15.98 34.46 -20.92
N LEU A 181 -15.37 34.61 -19.75
CA LEU A 181 -14.65 35.81 -19.33
C LEU A 181 -13.25 35.96 -19.98
N GLY A 182 -12.93 35.13 -20.99
CA GLY A 182 -11.66 35.21 -21.73
C GLY A 182 -10.47 34.51 -21.07
N ALA A 183 -10.68 33.72 -20.01
CA ALA A 183 -9.58 32.96 -19.42
C ALA A 183 -9.15 31.82 -20.35
N GLY A 184 -7.88 31.82 -20.76
CA GLY A 184 -7.29 30.72 -21.54
C GLY A 184 -7.23 29.40 -20.76
N LYS A 185 -7.13 28.27 -21.49
CA LYS A 185 -7.15 26.90 -20.92
C LYS A 185 -6.16 26.70 -19.76
N PHE A 186 -4.96 27.25 -19.88
CA PHE A 186 -3.93 27.14 -18.83
C PHE A 186 -4.28 27.94 -17.57
N ARG A 187 -4.85 29.13 -17.73
CA ARG A 187 -5.32 29.96 -16.60
C ARG A 187 -6.43 29.22 -15.86
N VAL A 188 -7.45 28.74 -16.58
CA VAL A 188 -8.55 27.94 -16.00
C VAL A 188 -8.04 26.69 -15.30
N PHE A 189 -7.07 25.98 -15.89
CA PHE A 189 -6.44 24.83 -15.25
C PHE A 189 -5.76 25.23 -13.93
N ARG A 190 -4.89 26.24 -13.94
CA ARG A 190 -4.09 26.62 -12.77
C ARG A 190 -4.92 27.25 -11.64
N THR A 191 -5.89 28.11 -11.96
CA THR A 191 -6.59 28.91 -10.94
C THR A 191 -7.86 28.24 -10.42
N ILE A 192 -8.51 27.40 -11.21
CA ILE A 192 -9.79 26.75 -10.84
C ILE A 192 -9.56 25.26 -10.66
N THR A 193 -9.14 24.58 -11.72
CA THR A 193 -9.08 23.11 -11.72
C THR A 193 -8.05 22.56 -10.73
N LEU A 194 -6.81 23.08 -10.76
CA LEU A 194 -5.72 22.61 -9.90
C LEU A 194 -5.99 22.91 -8.43
N VAL A 195 -6.57 24.06 -8.12
CA VAL A 195 -6.94 24.45 -6.75
C VAL A 195 -8.01 23.50 -6.19
N GLN A 196 -9.01 23.15 -7.00
CA GLN A 196 -10.05 22.18 -6.61
C GLN A 196 -9.54 20.74 -6.53
N LEU A 197 -8.50 20.39 -7.30
CA LEU A 197 -7.85 19.08 -7.24
C LEU A 197 -6.82 18.97 -6.11
N LEU A 198 -6.33 20.10 -5.58
CA LEU A 198 -5.27 20.12 -4.57
C LEU A 198 -5.56 19.23 -3.35
N PRO A 199 -6.80 19.14 -2.82
CA PRO A 199 -7.12 18.22 -1.74
C PRO A 199 -6.95 16.74 -2.13
N ALA A 200 -7.34 16.36 -3.35
CA ALA A 200 -7.17 15.00 -3.86
C ALA A 200 -5.69 14.68 -4.13
N ILE A 201 -4.94 15.65 -4.65
CA ILE A 201 -3.49 15.57 -4.86
C ILE A 201 -2.77 15.42 -3.51
N ALA A 202 -3.11 16.25 -2.52
CA ALA A 202 -2.53 16.18 -1.18
C ALA A 202 -2.87 14.85 -0.48
N SER A 203 -4.13 14.39 -0.58
CA SER A 203 -4.58 13.14 0.03
C SER A 203 -3.87 11.91 -0.56
N SER A 204 -3.78 11.84 -1.89
CA SER A 204 -3.07 10.75 -2.55
C SER A 204 -1.55 10.86 -2.35
N GLY A 205 -0.98 12.06 -2.41
CA GLY A 205 0.44 12.32 -2.15
C GLY A 205 0.86 11.87 -0.75
N MET A 206 0.06 12.16 0.28
CA MET A 206 0.31 11.72 1.65
C MET A 206 0.40 10.20 1.77
N ILE A 207 -0.54 9.46 1.16
CA ILE A 207 -0.54 7.99 1.20
C ILE A 207 0.70 7.44 0.48
N VAL A 208 1.03 7.99 -0.69
CA VAL A 208 2.23 7.59 -1.43
C VAL A 208 3.50 7.91 -0.66
N PHE A 209 3.57 9.06 0.02
CA PHE A 209 4.69 9.42 0.87
C PHE A 209 4.89 8.37 1.97
N LEU A 210 3.83 8.00 2.70
CA LEU A 210 3.93 6.96 3.74
C LEU A 210 4.38 5.61 3.17
N TYR A 211 3.84 5.19 2.01
CA TYR A 211 4.27 3.95 1.36
C TYR A 211 5.75 3.97 0.94
N CYS A 212 6.26 5.13 0.52
CA CYS A 212 7.68 5.28 0.18
C CYS A 212 8.56 5.39 1.42
N PHE A 213 8.07 6.07 2.47
CA PHE A 213 8.77 6.31 3.73
C PHE A 213 8.97 5.01 4.52
N PHE A 214 7.92 4.17 4.59
CA PHE A 214 7.97 2.85 5.24
C PHE A 214 8.45 1.72 4.31
N SER A 215 9.07 2.07 3.18
CA SER A 215 9.53 1.06 2.24
C SER A 215 10.82 0.40 2.72
N PHE A 216 10.69 -0.87 3.08
CA PHE A 216 11.80 -1.68 3.52
C PHE A 216 12.44 -2.47 2.37
N VAL A 217 11.66 -3.33 1.69
CA VAL A 217 12.19 -4.34 0.77
C VAL A 217 12.86 -3.75 -0.48
N ILE A 218 12.27 -2.72 -1.07
CA ILE A 218 12.80 -2.09 -2.30
C ILE A 218 14.15 -1.43 -2.00
N VAL A 219 14.25 -0.72 -0.87
CA VAL A 219 15.49 -0.06 -0.45
C VAL A 219 16.54 -1.09 -0.03
N LEU A 220 16.15 -2.15 0.67
CA LEU A 220 17.09 -3.20 1.04
C LEU A 220 17.75 -3.86 -0.19
N LEU A 221 17.03 -3.97 -1.31
CA LEU A 221 17.55 -4.57 -2.54
C LEU A 221 18.32 -3.57 -3.43
N PHE A 222 17.92 -2.30 -3.48
CA PHE A 222 18.50 -1.28 -4.37
C PHE A 222 19.46 -0.30 -3.69
N GLY A 223 19.47 -0.27 -2.36
CA GLY A 223 20.27 0.64 -1.56
C GLY A 223 21.77 0.45 -1.80
N GLY A 224 22.48 1.55 -2.01
CA GLY A 224 23.94 1.55 -2.11
C GLY A 224 24.59 1.40 -0.73
N VAL A 225 25.81 0.86 -0.69
CA VAL A 225 26.61 0.74 0.53
C VAL A 225 26.76 2.11 1.20
N GLY A 226 26.34 2.21 2.46
CA GLY A 226 26.43 3.45 3.25
C GLY A 226 25.28 4.45 3.07
N THR A 227 24.27 4.14 2.24
CA THR A 227 23.04 4.93 2.10
C THR A 227 21.81 4.05 2.29
N SER A 228 21.19 4.15 3.47
CA SER A 228 20.09 3.30 3.92
C SER A 228 18.95 4.16 4.47
N THR A 229 17.73 3.63 4.40
CA THR A 229 16.56 4.24 5.06
C THR A 229 16.50 3.86 6.53
N LEU A 230 15.68 4.59 7.29
CA LEU A 230 15.39 4.29 8.70
C LEU A 230 14.94 2.83 8.87
N GLU A 231 14.03 2.35 8.03
CA GLU A 231 13.58 0.96 7.98
C GLU A 231 14.73 -0.06 7.92
N VAL A 232 15.68 0.15 7.00
CA VAL A 232 16.82 -0.75 6.82
C VAL A 232 17.77 -0.65 8.02
N GLU A 233 18.01 0.55 8.53
CA GLU A 233 18.88 0.76 9.69
C GLU A 233 18.30 0.17 10.98
N ILE A 234 16.98 0.27 11.21
CA ILE A 234 16.31 -0.37 12.35
C ILE A 234 16.47 -1.89 12.25
N TYR A 235 16.24 -2.46 11.05
CA TYR A 235 16.44 -3.89 10.82
C TYR A 235 17.90 -4.31 11.10
N GLN A 236 18.88 -3.58 10.56
CA GLN A 236 20.30 -3.89 10.75
C GLN A 236 20.70 -3.78 12.22
N ALA A 237 20.28 -2.71 12.91
CA ALA A 237 20.56 -2.51 14.33
C ALA A 237 19.91 -3.63 15.18
N ALA A 238 18.63 -3.91 14.96
CA ALA A 238 17.87 -4.88 15.76
C ALA A 238 18.26 -6.34 15.49
N ARG A 239 18.59 -6.70 14.24
CA ARG A 239 18.77 -8.11 13.84
C ARG A 239 20.18 -8.48 13.45
N ALA A 240 20.94 -7.62 12.78
CA ALA A 240 22.30 -7.93 12.37
C ALA A 240 23.31 -7.58 13.46
N GLN A 241 23.15 -6.43 14.11
CA GLN A 241 24.08 -5.89 15.10
C GLN A 241 23.66 -6.19 16.54
N LEU A 242 22.39 -6.57 16.76
CA LEU A 242 21.78 -6.74 18.09
C LEU A 242 21.92 -5.49 18.98
N ASP A 243 22.06 -4.32 18.36
CA ASP A 243 22.10 -3.02 19.02
C ASP A 243 20.67 -2.48 19.19
N PHE A 244 20.03 -2.96 20.25
CA PHE A 244 18.65 -2.58 20.57
C PHE A 244 18.51 -1.10 20.96
N LYS A 245 19.57 -0.46 21.48
CA LYS A 245 19.52 0.97 21.84
C LYS A 245 19.49 1.83 20.58
N SER A 246 20.35 1.54 19.60
CA SER A 246 20.31 2.24 18.30
C SER A 246 19.00 1.96 17.55
N ALA A 247 18.50 0.72 17.56
CA ALA A 247 17.21 0.39 16.95
C ALA A 247 16.04 1.17 17.58
N ALA A 248 16.05 1.32 18.91
CA ALA A 248 15.04 2.11 19.62
C ALA A 248 15.13 3.61 19.29
N ALA A 249 16.34 4.19 19.25
CA ALA A 249 16.55 5.59 18.87
C ALA A 249 16.05 5.86 17.43
N LEU A 250 16.38 4.99 16.49
CA LEU A 250 15.89 5.06 15.12
C LEU A 250 14.36 4.93 15.05
N SER A 251 13.77 4.02 15.82
CA SER A 251 12.30 3.81 15.89
C SER A 251 11.57 5.04 16.43
N VAL A 252 12.12 5.73 17.43
CA VAL A 252 11.57 7.01 17.95
C VAL A 252 11.60 8.09 16.87
N VAL A 253 12.74 8.23 16.17
CA VAL A 253 12.88 9.24 15.10
C VAL A 253 11.91 8.95 13.95
N GLU A 254 11.84 7.69 13.50
CA GLU A 254 10.91 7.27 12.43
C GLU A 254 9.45 7.55 12.82
N THR A 255 9.02 7.09 14.00
CA THR A 255 7.65 7.27 14.48
C THR A 255 7.32 8.74 14.65
N GLY A 256 8.25 9.55 15.19
CA GLY A 256 8.07 10.99 15.38
C GLY A 256 7.89 11.74 14.05
N ILE A 257 8.70 11.41 13.04
CA ILE A 257 8.57 11.98 11.68
C ILE A 257 7.22 11.57 11.07
N ALA A 258 6.88 10.28 11.11
CA ALA A 258 5.65 9.77 10.53
C ALA A 258 4.40 10.40 11.18
N PHE A 259 4.38 10.51 12.51
CA PHE A 259 3.29 11.17 13.24
C PHE A 259 3.18 12.64 12.84
N THR A 260 4.30 13.36 12.77
CA THR A 260 4.31 14.77 12.35
C THR A 260 3.68 14.96 10.98
N VAL A 261 4.03 14.10 10.01
CA VAL A 261 3.49 14.15 8.65
C VAL A 261 1.99 13.81 8.63
N VAL A 262 1.55 12.81 9.38
CA VAL A 262 0.12 12.42 9.48
C VAL A 262 -0.71 13.50 10.15
N PHE A 263 -0.23 14.09 11.25
CA PHE A 263 -0.91 15.19 11.92
C PHE A 263 -0.98 16.42 11.01
N ALA A 264 0.12 16.81 10.37
CA ALA A 264 0.15 17.95 9.44
C ALA A 264 -0.87 17.78 8.29
N TYR A 265 -0.97 16.58 7.71
CA TYR A 265 -1.97 16.27 6.70
C TYR A 265 -3.40 16.32 7.26
N GLY A 266 -3.63 15.78 8.46
CA GLY A 266 -4.93 15.81 9.12
C GLY A 266 -5.46 17.23 9.38
N PHE A 267 -4.56 18.19 9.64
CA PHE A 267 -4.93 19.62 9.74
C PHE A 267 -5.32 20.22 8.38
N LEU A 268 -4.64 19.85 7.29
CA LEU A 268 -4.97 20.31 5.94
C LEU A 268 -6.33 19.78 5.46
N GLU A 269 -6.65 18.52 5.74
CA GLU A 269 -7.89 17.88 5.26
C GLU A 269 -9.16 18.51 5.87
N ARG A 270 -9.10 18.94 7.14
CA ARG A 270 -10.24 19.60 7.82
C ARG A 270 -10.72 20.83 7.06
N ARG A 271 -9.80 21.58 6.45
CA ARG A 271 -10.09 22.81 5.70
C ARG A 271 -10.74 22.55 4.33
N SER A 272 -10.65 21.33 3.82
CA SER A 272 -11.17 20.96 2.50
C SER A 272 -12.50 20.21 2.54
N ALA A 273 -12.91 19.68 3.70
CA ALA A 273 -14.17 18.95 3.84
C ALA A 273 -15.41 19.85 3.71
N GLU A 274 -15.26 21.16 3.94
CA GLU A 274 -16.34 22.16 3.85
C GLU A 274 -16.78 22.46 2.40
N SER A 275 -16.01 22.07 1.39
CA SER A 275 -16.34 22.30 -0.03
C SER A 275 -17.04 21.12 -0.73
N ARG A 276 -17.55 20.13 0.02
CA ARG A 276 -18.10 18.86 -0.53
C ARG A 276 -19.61 18.84 -0.78
N GLY A 277 -20.28 19.98 -0.77
CA GLY A 277 -21.65 20.10 -1.27
C GLY A 277 -21.63 20.97 -2.51
N LEU A 278 -22.03 20.42 -3.67
CA LEU A 278 -22.85 21.05 -4.72
C LEU A 278 -22.74 20.29 -6.06
N SER A 279 -23.91 19.90 -6.57
CA SER A 279 -24.30 19.47 -7.93
C SER A 279 -23.41 18.51 -8.74
N PHE A 280 -24.00 17.39 -9.15
CA PHE A 280 -23.42 16.41 -10.07
C PHE A 280 -23.72 16.78 -11.52
N ASP A 281 -22.87 17.61 -12.13
CA ASP A 281 -22.86 17.72 -13.59
C ASP A 281 -21.59 17.06 -14.14
N ARG A 282 -21.73 15.82 -14.65
CA ARG A 282 -20.62 15.09 -15.26
C ARG A 282 -20.36 15.69 -16.63
N ALA A 283 -19.39 16.59 -16.71
CA ALA A 283 -18.92 17.11 -17.98
C ALA A 283 -18.55 15.94 -18.93
N GLY A 284 -19.16 15.92 -20.12
CA GLY A 284 -18.93 14.87 -21.12
C GLY A 284 -17.46 14.72 -21.50
N ARG A 285 -17.02 13.47 -21.69
CA ARG A 285 -15.64 13.14 -22.09
C ARG A 285 -15.43 13.48 -23.57
N LYS A 286 -14.24 13.97 -23.92
CA LYS A 286 -13.88 14.33 -25.30
C LYS A 286 -12.88 13.32 -25.87
N LYS A 287 -12.95 13.02 -27.16
CA LYS A 287 -11.88 12.24 -27.84
C LYS A 287 -10.55 13.00 -27.80
N ILE A 288 -9.43 12.28 -27.82
CA ILE A 288 -8.09 12.85 -27.95
C ILE A 288 -7.99 13.52 -29.33
N ARG A 289 -7.61 14.80 -29.40
CA ARG A 289 -7.47 15.55 -30.66
C ARG A 289 -6.21 16.41 -30.66
N GLY A 290 -5.49 16.41 -31.77
CA GLY A 290 -4.29 17.22 -31.98
C GLY A 290 -2.99 16.46 -31.70
N ALA A 291 -1.93 16.81 -32.45
CA ALA A 291 -0.64 16.12 -32.42
C ALA A 291 0.05 16.19 -31.04
N ALA A 292 -0.03 17.34 -30.35
CA ALA A 292 0.55 17.50 -29.02
C ALA A 292 -0.15 16.64 -27.96
N GLU A 293 -1.49 16.51 -28.05
CA GLU A 293 -2.26 15.69 -27.12
C GLU A 293 -2.02 14.19 -27.36
N LEU A 294 -1.90 13.79 -28.63
CA LEU A 294 -1.52 12.43 -29.00
C LEU A 294 -0.10 12.10 -28.53
N GLY A 295 0.87 13.00 -28.73
CA GLY A 295 2.25 12.82 -28.27
C GLY A 295 2.33 12.65 -26.75
N ALA A 296 1.58 13.45 -25.98
CA ALA A 296 1.52 13.32 -24.53
C ALA A 296 0.82 12.02 -24.07
N ALA A 297 -0.24 11.60 -24.77
CA ALA A 297 -0.90 10.32 -24.49
C ALA A 297 0.03 9.13 -24.77
N VAL A 298 0.75 9.15 -25.90
CA VAL A 298 1.74 8.13 -26.25
C VAL A 298 2.88 8.11 -25.22
N ALA A 299 3.41 9.27 -24.83
CA ALA A 299 4.45 9.34 -23.79
C ALA A 299 3.97 8.76 -22.46
N CYS A 300 2.74 9.07 -22.03
CA CYS A 300 2.15 8.50 -20.82
C CYS A 300 2.01 6.97 -20.91
N VAL A 301 1.47 6.45 -22.02
CA VAL A 301 1.30 5.01 -22.22
C VAL A 301 2.67 4.31 -22.28
N SER A 302 3.64 4.87 -23.01
CA SER A 302 5.00 4.34 -23.08
C SER A 302 5.68 4.30 -21.71
N ALA A 303 5.51 5.34 -20.89
CA ALA A 303 6.05 5.36 -19.53
C ALA A 303 5.44 4.26 -18.65
N VAL A 304 4.12 4.06 -18.74
CA VAL A 304 3.41 2.97 -18.04
C VAL A 304 3.89 1.60 -18.54
N LEU A 305 4.05 1.44 -19.85
CA LEU A 305 4.54 0.18 -20.42
C LEU A 305 5.97 -0.13 -19.97
N LEU A 306 6.86 0.86 -19.98
CA LEU A 306 8.28 0.66 -19.66
C LEU A 306 8.53 0.48 -18.17
N PHE A 307 7.96 1.34 -17.32
CA PHE A 307 8.31 1.40 -15.90
C PHE A 307 7.32 0.66 -14.99
N PHE A 308 6.13 0.31 -15.48
CA PHE A 308 5.15 -0.42 -14.69
C PHE A 308 4.93 -1.82 -15.24
N ILE A 309 4.43 -1.93 -16.48
CA ILE A 309 4.04 -3.23 -17.06
C ILE A 309 5.28 -4.08 -17.38
N GLY A 310 6.34 -3.48 -17.95
CA GLY A 310 7.59 -4.17 -18.31
C GLY A 310 8.21 -5.00 -17.18
N PRO A 311 8.45 -4.40 -16.00
CA PRO A 311 8.91 -5.13 -14.81
C PRO A 311 8.04 -6.33 -14.43
N PHE A 312 6.71 -6.19 -14.45
CA PHE A 312 5.81 -7.31 -14.12
C PHE A 312 5.78 -8.39 -15.20
N VAL A 313 5.81 -7.99 -16.47
CA VAL A 313 5.92 -8.94 -17.60
C VAL A 313 7.23 -9.72 -17.51
N SER A 314 8.34 -9.08 -17.12
CA SER A 314 9.61 -9.78 -16.88
C SER A 314 9.49 -10.90 -15.85
N ILE A 315 8.73 -10.70 -14.77
CA ILE A 315 8.50 -11.75 -13.76
C ILE A 315 7.73 -12.91 -14.39
N ALA A 316 6.64 -12.62 -15.10
CA ALA A 316 5.83 -13.63 -15.75
C ALA A 316 6.67 -14.44 -16.76
N VAL A 317 7.42 -13.77 -17.64
CA VAL A 317 8.29 -14.45 -18.62
C VAL A 317 9.34 -15.31 -17.94
N ASN A 318 10.05 -14.80 -16.92
CA ASN A 318 11.08 -15.57 -16.23
C ASN A 318 10.53 -16.73 -15.39
N ALA A 319 9.28 -16.67 -14.93
CA ALA A 319 8.62 -17.77 -14.24
C ALA A 319 8.41 -18.98 -15.16
N PHE A 320 8.07 -18.75 -16.43
CA PHE A 320 7.78 -19.79 -17.41
C PHE A 320 8.94 -20.10 -18.36
N ALA A 321 9.99 -19.27 -18.39
CA ALA A 321 11.14 -19.49 -19.27
C ALA A 321 12.04 -20.62 -18.75
N GLU A 322 12.20 -21.66 -19.57
CA GLU A 322 13.25 -22.67 -19.41
C GLU A 322 14.50 -22.21 -20.16
N LYS A 323 15.65 -22.21 -19.48
CA LYS A 323 16.94 -22.11 -20.17
C LYS A 323 17.20 -23.49 -20.77
N ALA A 324 17.19 -23.60 -22.10
CA ALA A 324 17.49 -24.85 -22.77
C ALA A 324 18.84 -25.38 -22.27
N ALA A 325 18.84 -26.61 -21.73
CA ALA A 325 20.03 -27.27 -21.23
C ALA A 325 21.02 -27.44 -22.39
N GLY A 326 22.23 -26.89 -22.25
CA GLY A 326 23.33 -27.05 -23.22
C GLY A 326 23.83 -25.78 -23.93
N TYR A 327 23.27 -24.59 -23.67
CA TYR A 327 23.70 -23.36 -24.34
C TYR A 327 24.47 -22.43 -23.39
N HIS A 328 25.79 -22.59 -23.33
CA HIS A 328 26.70 -21.63 -22.71
C HIS A 328 26.95 -20.47 -23.68
N GLY A 329 26.09 -19.45 -23.64
CA GLY A 329 26.29 -18.17 -24.32
C GLY A 329 25.46 -17.99 -25.59
N GLY A 330 24.54 -17.03 -25.57
CA GLY A 330 23.82 -16.55 -26.75
C GLY A 330 22.35 -16.98 -26.85
N THR A 331 21.47 -16.01 -27.05
CA THR A 331 20.19 -16.00 -27.83
C THR A 331 19.40 -17.29 -28.11
N GLY A 332 19.43 -18.30 -27.24
CA GLY A 332 18.51 -19.45 -27.34
C GLY A 332 17.07 -19.02 -27.05
N ALA A 333 16.13 -19.46 -27.89
CA ALA A 333 14.71 -19.24 -27.66
C ALA A 333 14.31 -19.83 -26.30
N ALA A 334 13.80 -18.99 -25.39
CA ALA A 334 13.24 -19.46 -24.13
C ALA A 334 12.03 -20.34 -24.45
N VAL A 335 12.09 -21.62 -24.06
CA VAL A 335 10.94 -22.50 -24.17
C VAL A 335 10.03 -22.21 -22.98
N PHE A 336 8.77 -21.86 -23.25
CA PHE A 336 7.77 -21.69 -22.20
C PHE A 336 7.36 -23.05 -21.65
N SER A 337 7.61 -23.27 -20.35
CA SER A 337 7.41 -24.54 -19.68
C SER A 337 6.86 -24.33 -18.26
N PHE A 338 5.91 -25.18 -17.86
CA PHE A 338 5.38 -25.19 -16.49
C PHE A 338 6.29 -25.92 -15.49
N LYS A 339 7.43 -26.45 -15.94
CA LYS A 339 8.36 -27.24 -15.13
C LYS A 339 8.90 -26.48 -13.93
N ASN A 340 9.18 -25.17 -14.04
CA ASN A 340 9.62 -24.35 -12.92
C ASN A 340 8.56 -24.29 -11.81
N LEU A 341 7.30 -24.10 -12.21
CA LEU A 341 6.17 -24.04 -11.28
C LEU A 341 5.89 -25.42 -10.66
N TYR A 342 5.99 -26.48 -11.46
CA TYR A 342 5.87 -27.87 -10.99
C TYR A 342 6.97 -28.23 -9.97
N ASN A 343 8.24 -27.95 -10.30
CA ASN A 343 9.37 -28.19 -9.42
C ASN A 343 9.28 -27.37 -8.13
N LEU A 344 8.74 -26.16 -8.21
CA LEU A 344 8.46 -25.34 -7.04
C LEU A 344 7.36 -25.96 -6.17
N ALA A 345 6.24 -26.36 -6.78
CA ALA A 345 5.11 -27.00 -6.10
C ALA A 345 5.48 -28.34 -5.44
N ALA A 346 6.45 -29.07 -6.01
CA ALA A 346 6.96 -30.31 -5.45
C ALA A 346 7.75 -30.10 -4.14
N LYS A 347 8.33 -28.90 -3.91
CA LYS A 347 9.13 -28.63 -2.70
C LYS A 347 8.23 -28.55 -1.46
N ALA A 348 8.59 -29.30 -0.43
CA ALA A 348 7.90 -29.25 0.86
C ALA A 348 7.92 -27.85 1.48
N SER A 349 9.05 -27.13 1.40
CA SER A 349 9.20 -25.76 1.89
C SER A 349 8.29 -24.75 1.21
N PHE A 350 8.04 -24.91 -0.09
CA PHE A 350 7.09 -24.07 -0.80
C PHE A 350 5.65 -24.35 -0.35
N ARG A 351 5.26 -25.63 -0.21
CA ARG A 351 3.91 -26.00 0.24
C ARG A 351 3.61 -25.50 1.64
N THR A 352 4.57 -25.60 2.56
CA THR A 352 4.42 -25.02 3.90
C THR A 352 4.36 -23.49 3.86
N ALA A 353 5.20 -22.83 3.06
CA ALA A 353 5.16 -21.37 2.91
C ALA A 353 3.83 -20.87 2.32
N PHE A 354 3.30 -21.57 1.32
CA PHE A 354 1.99 -21.30 0.73
C PHE A 354 0.88 -21.43 1.79
N GLY A 355 0.84 -22.57 2.50
CA GLY A 355 -0.16 -22.82 3.55
C GLY A 355 -0.11 -21.78 4.67
N ASN A 356 1.09 -21.46 5.15
CA ASN A 356 1.33 -20.44 6.16
C ASN A 356 0.82 -19.07 5.71
N THR A 357 1.07 -18.68 4.46
CA THR A 357 0.69 -17.37 3.91
C THR A 357 -0.82 -17.22 3.81
N VAL A 358 -1.50 -18.24 3.29
CA VAL A 358 -2.96 -18.24 3.20
C VAL A 358 -3.58 -18.23 4.60
N ALA A 359 -3.05 -19.04 5.52
CA ALA A 359 -3.54 -19.10 6.90
C ALA A 359 -3.37 -17.77 7.64
N THR A 360 -2.18 -17.17 7.62
CA THR A 360 -1.92 -15.90 8.32
C THR A 360 -2.68 -14.75 7.69
N ALA A 361 -2.74 -14.67 6.35
CA ALA A 361 -3.45 -13.60 5.67
C ALA A 361 -4.96 -13.68 5.86
N CYS A 362 -5.56 -14.87 5.82
CA CYS A 362 -6.98 -15.04 6.15
C CYS A 362 -7.27 -14.67 7.60
N ALA A 363 -6.43 -15.11 8.55
CA ALA A 363 -6.62 -14.84 9.97
C ALA A 363 -6.47 -13.34 10.30
N SER A 364 -5.42 -12.69 9.80
CA SER A 364 -5.16 -11.26 10.03
C SER A 364 -6.26 -10.39 9.40
N SER A 365 -6.68 -10.71 8.18
CA SER A 365 -7.72 -9.95 7.48
C SER A 365 -9.10 -10.10 8.12
N SER A 366 -9.44 -11.31 8.56
CA SER A 366 -10.68 -11.55 9.29
C SER A 366 -10.68 -10.77 10.60
N LEU A 367 -9.58 -10.78 11.34
CA LEU A 367 -9.44 -10.02 12.58
C LEU A 367 -9.54 -8.51 12.34
N SER A 368 -8.85 -8.00 11.32
CA SER A 368 -8.86 -6.58 10.93
C SER A 368 -10.25 -6.09 10.52
N VAL A 369 -10.95 -6.83 9.67
CA VAL A 369 -12.30 -6.46 9.20
C VAL A 369 -13.32 -6.54 10.33
N THR A 370 -13.21 -7.58 11.16
CA THR A 370 -14.08 -7.75 12.32
C THR A 370 -13.94 -6.56 13.25
N ALA A 371 -12.72 -6.26 13.68
CA ALA A 371 -12.45 -5.11 14.54
C ALA A 371 -12.87 -3.77 13.93
N ALA A 372 -12.62 -3.57 12.63
CA ALA A 372 -13.02 -2.38 11.91
C ALA A 372 -14.55 -2.20 11.86
N LEU A 373 -15.31 -3.26 11.57
CA LEU A 373 -16.77 -3.24 11.55
C LEU A 373 -17.34 -2.87 12.93
N PHE A 374 -16.82 -3.55 13.96
CA PHE A 374 -17.21 -3.31 15.34
C PHE A 374 -16.92 -1.88 15.77
N PHE A 375 -15.70 -1.41 15.55
CA PHE A 375 -15.31 -0.06 15.92
C PHE A 375 -16.09 1.01 15.14
N ALA A 376 -16.32 0.82 13.84
CA ALA A 376 -17.14 1.73 13.03
C ALA A 376 -18.58 1.83 13.55
N SER A 377 -19.18 0.70 13.94
CA SER A 377 -20.53 0.66 14.52
C SER A 377 -20.60 1.34 15.89
N LEU A 378 -19.56 1.18 16.70
CA LEU A 378 -19.41 1.81 18.01
C LEU A 378 -19.27 3.33 17.86
N LEU A 379 -18.39 3.78 16.97
CA LEU A 379 -18.13 5.20 16.72
C LEU A 379 -19.40 5.96 16.31
N ARG A 380 -20.26 5.36 15.48
CA ARG A 380 -21.56 5.93 15.12
C ARG A 380 -22.53 6.04 16.28
N SER A 381 -22.45 5.12 17.23
CA SER A 381 -23.31 5.13 18.41
C SER A 381 -22.89 6.21 19.42
N PHE A 382 -21.59 6.49 19.54
CA PHE A 382 -21.05 7.47 20.50
C PHE A 382 -20.92 8.90 19.94
N ASP A 383 -20.73 9.05 18.63
CA ASP A 383 -20.56 10.36 17.98
C ASP A 383 -21.41 10.48 16.69
N PRO A 384 -22.76 10.46 16.80
CA PRO A 384 -23.65 10.61 15.65
C PRO A 384 -23.50 11.97 14.96
N GLY A 385 -23.17 13.02 15.74
CA GLY A 385 -22.95 14.40 15.27
C GLY A 385 -21.61 14.64 14.59
N ARG A 386 -20.70 13.64 14.58
CA ARG A 386 -19.36 13.73 13.97
C ARG A 386 -18.48 14.83 14.56
N THR A 387 -18.73 15.22 15.81
CA THR A 387 -18.10 16.39 16.44
C THR A 387 -16.76 16.03 17.09
N ARG A 388 -16.53 14.76 17.43
CA ARG A 388 -15.33 14.32 18.19
C ARG A 388 -14.24 13.82 17.25
N VAL A 389 -13.44 14.75 16.74
CA VAL A 389 -12.36 14.42 15.79
C VAL A 389 -11.35 13.42 16.35
N ALA A 390 -11.05 13.47 17.65
CA ALA A 390 -10.13 12.53 18.30
C ALA A 390 -10.55 11.06 18.15
N LEU A 391 -11.85 10.76 18.23
CA LEU A 391 -12.36 9.38 18.07
C LEU A 391 -12.23 8.85 16.63
N ARG A 392 -12.00 9.74 15.66
CA ARG A 392 -11.79 9.40 14.24
C ARG A 392 -10.31 9.31 13.88
N THR A 393 -9.46 10.12 14.51
CA THR A 393 -8.03 10.19 14.18
C THR A 393 -7.16 9.21 14.95
N VAL A 394 -7.46 8.95 16.24
CA VAL A 394 -6.67 8.01 17.07
C VAL A 394 -6.63 6.59 16.48
N PRO A 395 -7.73 6.01 15.98
CA PRO A 395 -7.73 4.71 15.30
C PRO A 395 -6.85 4.63 14.05
N LEU A 396 -6.47 5.78 13.47
CA LEU A 396 -5.65 5.87 12.27
C LEU A 396 -4.15 5.97 12.60
N LEU A 397 -3.77 6.15 13.87
CA LEU A 397 -2.37 6.23 14.29
C LEU A 397 -1.53 5.01 13.88
N PRO A 398 -2.03 3.76 13.87
CA PRO A 398 -1.23 2.63 13.42
C PRO A 398 -0.81 2.71 11.95
N MET A 399 -1.45 3.56 11.13
CA MET A 399 -0.99 3.81 9.75
C MET A 399 0.35 4.57 9.70
N ALA A 400 0.76 5.15 10.81
CA ALA A 400 1.97 5.96 10.95
C ALA A 400 3.10 5.21 11.67
N VAL A 401 2.97 3.89 11.81
CA VAL A 401 4.00 3.02 12.38
C VAL A 401 4.33 1.94 11.35
N SER A 402 5.62 1.70 11.15
CA SER A 402 6.07 0.69 10.22
C SER A 402 5.92 -0.74 10.75
N SER A 403 5.88 -1.67 9.80
CA SER A 403 6.03 -3.10 10.09
C SER A 403 7.33 -3.43 10.81
N VAL A 404 8.40 -2.66 10.57
CA VAL A 404 9.72 -2.93 11.13
C VAL A 404 9.80 -2.50 12.58
N VAL A 405 9.33 -1.29 12.92
CA VAL A 405 9.24 -0.80 14.30
C VAL A 405 8.34 -1.71 15.14
N LEU A 406 7.15 -2.04 14.63
CA LEU A 406 6.22 -2.92 15.35
C LEU A 406 6.80 -4.34 15.51
N GLY A 407 7.45 -4.85 14.47
CA GLY A 407 8.14 -6.13 14.51
C GLY A 407 9.25 -6.15 15.55
N PHE A 408 10.10 -5.11 15.58
CA PHE A 408 11.17 -4.96 16.56
C PHE A 408 10.60 -4.93 17.98
N GLY A 409 9.60 -4.10 18.24
CA GLY A 409 8.91 -4.05 19.53
C GLY A 409 8.34 -5.40 19.97
N MET A 410 7.75 -6.15 19.03
CA MET A 410 7.22 -7.48 19.30
C MET A 410 8.32 -8.48 19.69
N THR A 411 9.53 -8.37 19.12
CA THR A 411 10.66 -9.25 19.49
C THR A 411 11.15 -9.03 20.90
N LEU A 412 10.94 -7.84 21.48
CA LEU A 412 11.29 -7.54 22.86
C LEU A 412 10.23 -8.07 23.85
N LEU A 413 8.96 -8.11 23.43
CA LEU A 413 7.86 -8.62 24.26
C LEU A 413 7.76 -10.14 24.25
N VAL A 414 8.04 -10.76 23.10
CA VAL A 414 7.83 -12.20 22.91
C VAL A 414 9.17 -12.90 22.74
N ARG A 415 9.48 -13.81 23.67
CA ARG A 415 10.73 -14.58 23.68
C ARG A 415 10.91 -15.47 22.44
N ARG A 416 9.83 -15.93 21.82
CA ARG A 416 9.84 -16.71 20.57
C ARG A 416 8.71 -16.27 19.64
N GLY A 417 9.07 -15.83 18.43
CA GLY A 417 8.09 -15.55 17.39
C GLY A 417 7.20 -16.76 17.12
N SER A 418 5.91 -16.53 16.89
CA SER A 418 4.92 -17.55 16.57
C SER A 418 3.91 -17.02 15.55
N ALA A 419 3.20 -17.93 14.86
CA ALA A 419 2.22 -17.55 13.84
C ALA A 419 1.08 -16.67 14.42
N PRO A 420 0.53 -16.90 15.62
CA PRO A 420 -0.48 -16.01 16.21
C PRO A 420 0.05 -14.61 16.48
N VAL A 421 1.32 -14.47 16.92
CA VAL A 421 1.95 -13.16 17.15
C VAL A 421 2.10 -12.40 15.84
N LEU A 422 2.49 -13.09 14.77
CA LEU A 422 2.53 -12.50 13.43
C LEU A 422 1.14 -12.03 12.97
N VAL A 423 0.11 -12.85 13.15
CA VAL A 423 -1.29 -12.50 12.80
C VAL A 423 -1.76 -11.27 13.57
N LEU A 424 -1.47 -11.20 14.87
CA LEU A 424 -1.84 -10.05 15.71
C LEU A 424 -1.11 -8.78 15.28
N ALA A 425 0.19 -8.85 15.00
CA ALA A 425 0.98 -7.71 14.52
C ALA A 425 0.48 -7.22 13.15
N GLN A 426 0.21 -8.14 12.22
CA GLN A 426 -0.33 -7.80 10.90
C GLN A 426 -1.74 -7.21 10.99
N ALA A 427 -2.59 -7.74 11.86
CA ALA A 427 -3.92 -7.19 12.09
C ALA A 427 -3.85 -5.78 12.69
N ALA A 428 -2.96 -5.56 13.67
CA ALA A 428 -2.74 -4.26 14.32
C ALA A 428 -2.32 -3.14 13.35
N LEU A 429 -1.62 -3.47 12.25
CA LEU A 429 -1.24 -2.51 11.21
C LEU A 429 -2.31 -2.32 10.13
N THR A 430 -3.07 -3.38 9.81
CA THR A 430 -3.99 -3.37 8.66
C THR A 430 -5.42 -2.97 8.99
N TRP A 431 -5.86 -3.13 10.24
CA TRP A 431 -7.23 -2.79 10.66
C TRP A 431 -7.63 -1.31 10.44
N PRO A 432 -6.75 -0.28 10.53
CA PRO A 432 -7.17 1.10 10.27
C PRO A 432 -7.58 1.33 8.82
N PHE A 433 -6.95 0.60 7.88
CA PHE A 433 -7.33 0.64 6.47
C PHE A 433 -8.72 0.04 6.26
N ALA A 434 -9.01 -1.09 6.92
CA ALA A 434 -10.35 -1.68 6.91
C ALA A 434 -11.37 -0.72 7.54
N LEU A 435 -11.02 -0.09 8.67
CA LEU A 435 -11.87 0.89 9.35
C LEU A 435 -12.20 2.06 8.42
N ARG A 436 -11.22 2.63 7.73
CA ARG A 436 -11.44 3.75 6.80
C ARG A 436 -12.34 3.37 5.64
N GLN A 437 -12.19 2.17 5.07
CA GLN A 437 -13.05 1.69 3.97
C GLN A 437 -14.49 1.44 4.43
N ILE A 438 -14.65 0.79 5.59
CA ILE A 438 -15.97 0.43 6.14
C ILE A 438 -16.69 1.68 6.65
N SER A 439 -16.01 2.58 7.37
CA SER A 439 -16.61 3.82 7.87
C SER A 439 -17.06 4.74 6.74
N ALA A 440 -16.27 4.87 5.67
CA ALA A 440 -16.65 5.65 4.49
C ALA A 440 -17.89 5.10 3.78
N ALA A 441 -18.13 3.80 3.85
CA ALA A 441 -19.32 3.16 3.29
C ALA A 441 -20.54 3.37 4.19
N MET A 442 -20.37 3.15 5.49
CA MET A 442 -21.40 3.41 6.48
C MET A 442 -21.84 4.87 6.39
N ASP A 443 -20.92 5.82 6.26
CA ASP A 443 -21.17 7.25 6.16
C ASP A 443 -22.06 7.68 5.00
N ARG A 444 -22.30 6.82 4.00
CA ARG A 444 -23.22 7.03 2.89
C ARG A 444 -24.62 6.48 3.13
N ILE A 445 -24.84 5.72 4.21
CA ILE A 445 -26.16 5.19 4.56
C ILE A 445 -27.11 6.38 4.83
N PRO A 446 -28.27 6.46 4.16
CA PRO A 446 -29.23 7.55 4.35
C PRO A 446 -29.75 7.63 5.79
N GLN A 447 -29.97 8.85 6.26
CA GLN A 447 -30.48 9.11 7.61
C GLN A 447 -31.83 8.44 7.85
N ALA A 448 -32.72 8.44 6.86
CA ALA A 448 -34.01 7.73 6.94
C ALA A 448 -33.86 6.23 7.26
N ALA A 449 -32.82 5.56 6.75
CA ALA A 449 -32.58 4.15 7.04
C ALA A 449 -32.05 3.94 8.47
N LEU A 450 -31.29 4.91 9.00
CA LEU A 450 -30.82 4.90 10.39
C LEU A 450 -31.98 5.15 11.36
N ASP A 451 -32.87 6.10 11.04
CA ASP A 451 -34.04 6.43 11.85
C ASP A 451 -35.03 5.26 11.89
N ALA A 452 -35.25 4.59 10.75
CA ALA A 452 -36.07 3.38 10.69
C ALA A 452 -35.48 2.24 11.53
N ALA A 453 -34.16 2.03 11.47
CA ALA A 453 -33.49 1.02 12.29
C ALA A 453 -33.54 1.35 13.78
N ALA A 454 -33.57 2.63 14.18
CA ALA A 454 -33.72 3.02 15.57
C ALA A 454 -35.09 2.62 16.17
N VAL A 455 -36.14 2.53 15.34
CA VAL A 455 -37.50 2.14 15.76
C VAL A 455 -37.74 0.63 15.59
N LEU A 456 -37.27 0.04 14.49
CA LEU A 456 -37.60 -1.34 14.10
C LEU A 456 -36.63 -2.39 14.67
N SER A 457 -35.39 -2.01 14.98
CA SER A 457 -34.40 -2.96 15.49
C SER A 457 -34.57 -3.12 17.00
N PRO A 458 -34.75 -4.36 17.52
CA PRO A 458 -34.86 -4.60 18.96
C PRO A 458 -33.58 -4.27 19.72
N ASN A 459 -32.42 -4.35 19.06
CA ASN A 459 -31.08 -4.19 19.64
C ASN A 459 -30.07 -3.60 18.65
N ARG A 460 -28.96 -3.06 19.16
CA ARG A 460 -27.80 -2.65 18.34
C ARG A 460 -27.25 -3.75 17.45
N LEU A 461 -27.22 -4.97 17.98
CA LEU A 461 -26.83 -6.19 17.26
C LEU A 461 -27.65 -6.40 15.98
N ASP A 462 -28.96 -6.25 16.11
CA ASP A 462 -29.89 -6.42 15.00
C ASP A 462 -29.66 -5.33 13.95
N THR A 463 -29.40 -4.08 14.37
CA THR A 463 -28.97 -3.01 13.47
C THR A 463 -27.66 -3.34 12.73
N VAL A 464 -26.67 -3.94 13.40
CA VAL A 464 -25.43 -4.35 12.72
C VAL A 464 -25.73 -5.38 11.63
N PHE A 465 -26.46 -6.45 11.94
CA PHE A 465 -26.70 -7.54 11.00
C PHE A 465 -27.73 -7.23 9.92
N ARG A 466 -28.76 -6.41 10.21
CA ARG A 466 -29.84 -6.08 9.27
C ARG A 466 -29.60 -4.82 8.45
N LEU A 467 -28.83 -3.86 8.97
CA LEU A 467 -28.56 -2.60 8.27
C LEU A 467 -27.09 -2.47 7.88
N TYR A 468 -26.18 -2.43 8.85
CA TYR A 468 -24.79 -2.08 8.57
C TYR A 468 -24.07 -3.12 7.71
N LEU A 469 -24.21 -4.40 8.02
CA LEU A 469 -23.57 -5.50 7.32
C LEU A 469 -24.05 -5.61 5.87
N PRO A 470 -25.37 -5.64 5.55
CA PRO A 470 -25.82 -5.72 4.16
C PRO A 470 -25.53 -4.45 3.36
N MET A 471 -25.64 -3.25 3.95
CA MET A 471 -25.34 -2.00 3.24
C MET A 471 -23.84 -1.78 3.05
N SER A 472 -23.00 -2.28 3.96
CA SER A 472 -21.54 -2.15 3.88
C SER A 472 -20.85 -3.39 3.32
N ALA A 473 -21.58 -4.44 2.94
CA ALA A 473 -21.05 -5.76 2.55
C ALA A 473 -19.94 -5.66 1.49
N ARG A 474 -20.09 -4.75 0.53
CA ARG A 474 -19.11 -4.52 -0.55
C ARG A 474 -17.81 -3.95 -0.01
N SER A 475 -17.90 -2.96 0.86
CA SER A 475 -16.74 -2.35 1.49
C SER A 475 -16.08 -3.28 2.49
N ILE A 476 -16.85 -4.17 3.13
CA ILE A 476 -16.32 -5.26 3.98
C ILE A 476 -15.50 -6.24 3.14
N VAL A 477 -16.02 -6.70 1.99
CA VAL A 477 -15.29 -7.59 1.07
C VAL A 477 -14.07 -6.90 0.46
N SER A 478 -14.18 -5.61 0.10
CA SER A 478 -13.06 -4.77 -0.35
C SER A 478 -11.97 -4.64 0.72
N ALA A 479 -12.37 -4.31 1.95
CA ALA A 479 -11.47 -4.22 3.09
C ALA A 479 -10.77 -5.56 3.37
N PHE A 480 -11.51 -6.67 3.32
CA PHE A 480 -10.95 -8.00 3.48
C PHE A 480 -9.88 -8.29 2.41
N GLY A 481 -10.21 -8.10 1.13
CA GLY A 481 -9.27 -8.36 0.04
C GLY A 481 -8.02 -7.47 0.10
N PHE A 482 -8.18 -6.22 0.53
CA PHE A 482 -7.07 -5.31 0.77
C PHE A 482 -6.16 -5.79 1.91
N CYS A 483 -6.72 -6.05 3.10
CA CYS A 483 -5.95 -6.56 4.24
C CYS A 483 -5.26 -7.89 3.90
N PHE A 484 -5.94 -8.75 3.13
CA PHE A 484 -5.43 -10.05 2.72
C PHE A 484 -4.22 -9.89 1.82
N ALA A 485 -4.31 -9.03 0.81
CA ALA A 485 -3.20 -8.81 -0.10
C ALA A 485 -1.99 -8.15 0.60
N VAL A 486 -2.22 -7.19 1.49
CA VAL A 486 -1.16 -6.58 2.31
C VAL A 486 -0.48 -7.64 3.20
N SER A 487 -1.27 -8.49 3.87
CA SER A 487 -0.74 -9.53 4.75
C SER A 487 -0.01 -10.65 3.99
N CYS A 488 -0.47 -11.02 2.79
CA CYS A 488 0.23 -11.98 1.93
C CYS A 488 1.58 -11.44 1.44
N GLY A 489 1.64 -10.14 1.12
CA GLY A 489 2.82 -9.49 0.56
C GLY A 489 3.84 -8.98 1.57
N ASP A 490 3.51 -9.05 2.86
CA ASP A 490 4.38 -8.59 3.93
C ASP A 490 5.54 -9.58 4.19
N ALA A 491 6.73 -9.16 3.81
CA ALA A 491 7.98 -9.85 4.12
C ALA A 491 8.69 -9.26 5.36
N SER A 492 8.34 -8.04 5.77
CA SER A 492 9.05 -7.27 6.79
C SER A 492 8.81 -7.83 8.19
N LEU A 493 7.54 -8.02 8.60
CA LEU A 493 7.23 -8.59 9.91
C LEU A 493 7.74 -10.03 10.06
N PRO A 494 7.53 -10.95 9.09
CA PRO A 494 8.08 -12.30 9.20
C PRO A 494 9.61 -12.32 9.30
N LEU A 495 10.30 -11.46 8.54
CA LEU A 495 11.76 -11.36 8.57
C LEU A 495 12.24 -10.85 9.94
N ILE A 496 11.59 -9.84 10.50
CA ILE A 496 11.98 -9.25 11.77
C ILE A 496 11.56 -10.08 12.96
N LEU A 497 10.42 -10.76 12.94
CA LEU A 497 10.04 -11.66 14.03
C LEU A 497 10.90 -12.92 14.07
N ALA A 498 11.53 -13.28 12.94
CA ALA A 498 12.39 -14.45 12.79
C ALA A 498 11.74 -15.73 13.35
N VAL A 499 10.48 -15.97 12.97
CA VAL A 499 9.69 -17.11 13.48
C VAL A 499 10.36 -18.43 13.07
N PRO A 500 10.74 -19.30 14.02
CA PRO A 500 11.45 -20.54 13.71
C PRO A 500 10.61 -21.47 12.84
N ARG A 501 11.21 -22.01 11.76
CA ARG A 501 10.58 -22.97 10.83
C ARG A 501 9.26 -22.47 10.21
N PHE A 502 9.05 -21.15 10.17
CA PHE A 502 7.85 -20.55 9.62
C PHE A 502 8.25 -19.54 8.55
N GLU A 503 7.85 -19.81 7.32
CA GLU A 503 8.09 -18.91 6.19
C GLU A 503 6.76 -18.53 5.57
N THR A 504 6.60 -17.25 5.25
CA THR A 504 5.56 -16.78 4.34
C THR A 504 6.11 -16.78 2.92
N LEU A 505 5.22 -16.75 1.93
CA LEU A 505 5.57 -16.80 0.52
C LEU A 505 6.37 -15.55 0.10
N ALA A 506 6.05 -14.39 0.69
CA ALA A 506 6.81 -13.17 0.52
C ALA A 506 8.25 -13.31 1.08
N LEU A 507 8.41 -13.83 2.31
CA LEU A 507 9.73 -14.07 2.90
C LEU A 507 10.51 -15.14 2.12
N TYR A 508 9.85 -16.20 1.67
CA TYR A 508 10.44 -17.27 0.87
C TYR A 508 10.94 -16.74 -0.48
N THR A 509 10.14 -15.92 -1.16
CA THR A 509 10.53 -15.23 -2.40
C THR A 509 11.76 -14.35 -2.16
N TYR A 510 11.82 -13.65 -1.02
CA TYR A 510 12.95 -12.79 -0.67
C TYR A 510 14.24 -13.61 -0.48
N LYS A 511 14.16 -14.73 0.26
CA LYS A 511 15.30 -15.64 0.45
C LYS A 511 15.78 -16.25 -0.87
N LEU A 512 14.86 -16.66 -1.74
CA LEU A 512 15.20 -17.16 -3.08
C LEU A 512 15.91 -16.09 -3.91
N ALA A 513 15.38 -14.86 -3.94
CA ALA A 513 16.01 -13.74 -4.64
C ALA A 513 17.40 -13.42 -4.08
N GLY A 514 17.57 -13.40 -2.75
CA GLY A 514 18.87 -13.19 -2.09
C GLY A 514 19.89 -14.30 -2.37
N SER A 515 19.44 -15.52 -2.63
CA SER A 515 20.28 -16.65 -3.06
C SER A 515 20.53 -16.70 -4.58
N TYR A 516 20.22 -15.63 -5.32
CA TYR A 516 20.32 -15.53 -6.79
C TYR A 516 19.47 -16.56 -7.56
N ARG A 517 18.48 -17.19 -6.91
CA ARG A 517 17.54 -18.15 -7.51
C ARG A 517 16.35 -17.42 -8.13
N PHE A 518 16.63 -16.49 -9.04
CA PHE A 518 15.63 -15.56 -9.58
C PHE A 518 14.46 -16.25 -10.30
N GLN A 519 14.69 -17.36 -11.01
CA GLN A 519 13.61 -18.10 -11.68
C GLN A 519 12.60 -18.68 -10.69
N GLU A 520 13.08 -19.26 -9.59
CA GLU A 520 12.20 -19.78 -8.54
C GLU A 520 11.49 -18.66 -7.80
N ALA A 521 12.18 -17.54 -7.56
CA ALA A 521 11.58 -16.34 -6.99
C ALA A 521 10.47 -15.79 -7.91
N CYS A 522 10.65 -15.83 -9.23
CA CYS A 522 9.63 -15.43 -10.20
C CYS A 522 8.42 -16.36 -10.17
N ALA A 523 8.63 -17.67 -10.19
CA ALA A 523 7.55 -18.65 -10.08
C ALA A 523 6.76 -18.46 -8.78
N CYS A 524 7.46 -18.26 -7.66
CA CYS A 524 6.86 -17.95 -6.37
C CYS A 524 6.08 -16.61 -6.41
N GLY A 525 6.64 -15.59 -7.07
CA GLY A 525 5.98 -14.29 -7.24
C GLY A 525 4.72 -14.34 -8.11
N VAL A 526 4.72 -15.15 -9.17
CA VAL A 526 3.51 -15.40 -9.97
C VAL A 526 2.43 -16.06 -9.12
N VAL A 527 2.77 -17.06 -8.30
CA VAL A 527 1.82 -17.67 -7.36
C VAL A 527 1.27 -16.65 -6.38
N LEU A 528 2.14 -15.79 -5.81
CA LEU A 528 1.71 -14.74 -4.90
C LEU A 528 0.72 -13.78 -5.56
N ALA A 529 1.00 -13.34 -6.79
CA ALA A 529 0.11 -12.50 -7.57
C ALA A 529 -1.21 -13.20 -7.90
N LEU A 530 -1.19 -14.50 -8.22
CA LEU A 530 -2.39 -15.30 -8.48
C LEU A 530 -3.27 -15.49 -7.25
N ILE A 531 -2.71 -15.41 -6.03
CA ILE A 531 -3.49 -15.45 -4.80
C ILE A 531 -4.08 -14.07 -4.47
N THR A 532 -3.31 -12.99 -4.63
CA THR A 532 -3.75 -11.65 -4.19
C THR A 532 -4.65 -10.94 -5.20
N VAL A 533 -4.31 -10.99 -6.49
CA VAL A 533 -5.02 -10.24 -7.54
C VAL A 533 -6.48 -10.67 -7.67
N PRO A 534 -6.86 -11.96 -7.71
CA PRO A 534 -8.26 -12.36 -7.85
C PRO A 534 -9.11 -11.98 -6.63
N VAL A 535 -8.58 -12.11 -5.41
CA VAL A 535 -9.29 -11.75 -4.18
C VAL A 535 -9.62 -10.25 -4.17
N PHE A 536 -8.69 -9.42 -4.65
CA PHE A 536 -8.94 -8.00 -4.81
C PHE A 536 -9.81 -7.65 -6.03
N ALA A 537 -9.63 -8.31 -7.17
CA ALA A 537 -10.44 -8.07 -8.36
C ALA A 537 -11.91 -8.42 -8.13
N LEU A 538 -12.18 -9.52 -7.41
CA LEU A 538 -13.53 -9.92 -7.01
C LEU A 538 -14.18 -8.86 -6.09
N SER A 539 -13.40 -8.26 -5.20
CA SER A 539 -13.88 -7.22 -4.30
C SER A 539 -14.17 -5.90 -5.04
N ALA A 540 -13.36 -5.56 -6.04
CA ALA A 540 -13.56 -4.40 -6.91
C ALA A 540 -14.76 -4.57 -7.87
N TYR A 541 -14.91 -5.73 -8.52
CA TYR A 541 -15.96 -5.99 -9.53
C TYR A 541 -17.38 -5.93 -8.94
N ARG A 542 -17.59 -6.44 -7.72
CA ARG A 542 -18.90 -6.37 -7.04
C ARG A 542 -19.32 -4.95 -6.66
N SER A 543 -18.38 -4.00 -6.62
CA SER A 543 -18.66 -2.59 -6.31
C SER A 543 -19.36 -1.86 -7.46
N ASP A 544 -18.98 -2.14 -8.71
CA ASP A 544 -19.47 -1.41 -9.90
C ASP A 544 -20.91 -1.81 -10.30
N ARG A 545 -21.30 -3.09 -10.14
CA ARG A 545 -22.54 -3.64 -10.72
C ARG A 545 -23.88 -3.19 -10.11
N ARG A 546 -24.00 -2.76 -8.83
CA ARG A 546 -25.28 -2.09 -8.39
C ARG A 546 -25.33 -0.61 -8.69
N ASN A 547 -24.20 0.08 -8.89
CA ASN A 547 -24.26 1.49 -9.29
C ASN A 547 -24.87 1.65 -10.69
N THR A 548 -24.92 0.58 -11.48
CA THR A 548 -25.62 0.52 -12.77
C THR A 548 -27.05 0.00 -12.67
N ASP A 549 -27.45 -0.65 -11.57
CA ASP A 549 -28.81 -1.19 -11.40
C ASP A 549 -29.71 -0.26 -10.56
N ASP A 550 -29.13 0.73 -9.87
CA ASP A 550 -29.82 1.79 -9.11
C ASP A 550 -29.94 3.12 -9.90
N ASN A 551 -29.59 3.11 -11.19
CA ASN A 551 -29.85 4.18 -12.17
C ASN A 551 -30.84 3.66 -13.22
#